data_AF-A0A5J5I0Z7-F1
#
_entry.id   AF-A0A5J5I0Z7-F1
#
_cell.length_a   1.000
_cell.length_b   1.000
_cell.length_c   1.000
_cell.angle_alpha   90.00
_cell.angle_beta   90.00
_cell.angle_gamma   90.00
#
_symmetry.space_group_name_H-M   'P 1'
#
loop_
_entity.id
_entity.type
_entity.pdbx_description
1 polymer ?
#
loop_
_entity_poly.entity_id
_entity_poly.type
_entity_poly.pdbx_seq_one_letter_code
_entity_poly.pdbx_strand_id
1 'polypeptide(L)'
;MSKTIARMVPALLVAAVAITGTTPVAADVVTSSIHIRGIVPTICNVRFGGAIANVEGNAINLGMMTQMCNDAAGYKVVLHTPAGLNNATFVYGTMRVPLSESGETVIIDTNSPNWSRTPAEIQLGGSEELPDNFALHIQAEPKGTIY
;
A
#
# COMPACT_ATOMS: atom_id res chain seq x y z
N MET A 1 -71.08 83.35 27.51
CA MET A 1 -70.95 83.31 28.98
C MET A 1 -70.02 82.17 29.36
N SER A 2 -69.03 82.51 30.18
CA SER A 2 -67.87 81.71 30.54
C SER A 2 -68.22 80.47 31.38
N LYS A 3 -67.48 79.38 31.19
CA LYS A 3 -67.14 78.45 32.29
C LYS A 3 -65.88 77.64 31.95
N THR A 4 -64.76 78.14 32.47
CA THR A 4 -63.49 77.46 32.68
C THR A 4 -63.70 76.22 33.57
N ILE A 5 -63.18 75.06 33.15
CA ILE A 5 -63.02 73.90 34.04
C ILE A 5 -61.54 73.48 33.94
N ALA A 6 -60.79 73.87 34.97
CA ALA A 6 -59.47 73.36 35.26
C ALA A 6 -59.61 71.97 35.90
N ARG A 7 -58.93 70.95 35.37
CA ARG A 7 -58.71 69.69 36.08
C ARG A 7 -57.30 69.15 35.83
N MET A 8 -56.49 69.32 36.87
CA MET A 8 -55.57 68.35 37.46
C MET A 8 -54.78 67.42 36.52
N VAL A 9 -53.48 67.70 36.48
CA VAL A 9 -52.39 66.79 36.08
C VAL A 9 -52.36 65.55 36.98
N PRO A 10 -52.35 64.32 36.44
CA PRO A 10 -51.85 63.15 37.14
C PRO A 10 -50.43 62.83 36.70
N ALA A 11 -49.63 62.47 37.70
CA ALA A 11 -48.20 62.24 37.69
C ALA A 11 -47.72 61.20 36.65
N LEU A 12 -46.59 61.54 36.07
CA LEU A 12 -45.70 60.71 35.26
C LEU A 12 -45.21 59.50 36.08
N LEU A 13 -45.56 58.27 35.68
CA LEU A 13 -44.93 57.04 36.19
C LEU A 13 -44.02 56.49 35.08
N VAL A 14 -42.72 56.75 35.18
CA VAL A 14 -41.72 56.15 34.29
C VAL A 14 -41.40 54.76 34.83
N ALA A 15 -41.91 53.72 34.18
CA ALA A 15 -41.53 52.34 34.47
C ALA A 15 -40.11 52.09 33.92
N ALA A 16 -39.14 51.89 34.81
CA ALA A 16 -37.80 51.47 34.45
C ALA A 16 -37.85 50.00 33.97
N VAL A 17 -37.83 49.80 32.65
CA VAL A 17 -37.64 48.47 32.06
C VAL A 17 -36.17 48.09 32.28
N ALA A 18 -35.92 47.20 33.23
CA ALA A 18 -34.61 46.57 33.40
C ALA A 18 -34.38 45.64 32.21
N ILE A 19 -33.57 46.08 31.25
CA ILE A 19 -33.08 45.24 30.16
C ILE A 19 -32.05 44.30 30.78
N THR A 20 -32.46 43.09 31.15
CA THR A 20 -31.51 42.03 31.50
C THR A 20 -30.79 41.62 30.22
N GLY A 21 -29.60 42.18 30.00
CA GLY A 21 -28.73 41.80 28.91
C GLY A 21 -28.32 40.34 29.07
N THR A 22 -28.84 39.45 28.24
CA THR A 22 -28.32 38.08 28.10
C THR A 22 -27.01 38.18 27.34
N THR A 23 -25.87 38.15 28.04
CA THR A 23 -24.57 37.97 27.39
C THR A 23 -24.55 36.59 26.74
N PRO A 24 -24.29 36.46 25.43
CA PRO A 24 -24.10 35.14 24.83
C PRO A 24 -22.87 34.52 25.49
N VAL A 25 -23.07 33.39 26.19
CA VAL A 25 -21.97 32.52 26.59
C VAL A 25 -21.41 31.95 25.29
N ALA A 26 -20.24 32.44 24.87
CA ALA A 26 -19.50 31.82 23.79
C ALA A 26 -19.20 30.39 24.22
N ALA A 27 -19.85 29.41 23.59
CA ALA A 27 -19.48 28.02 23.75
C ALA A 27 -18.08 27.87 23.15
N ASP A 28 -17.08 27.64 23.99
CA ASP A 28 -15.74 27.29 23.54
C ASP A 28 -15.86 26.02 22.70
N VAL A 29 -15.57 26.13 21.40
CA VAL A 29 -15.53 24.97 20.52
C VAL A 29 -14.27 24.20 20.88
N VAL A 30 -14.41 23.23 21.78
CA VAL A 30 -13.33 22.30 22.14
C VAL A 30 -13.06 21.42 20.93
N THR A 31 -12.10 21.83 20.10
CA THR A 31 -11.59 21.00 19.00
C THR A 31 -10.67 19.94 19.58
N SER A 32 -11.22 18.80 19.99
CA SER A 32 -10.43 17.63 20.40
C SER A 32 -10.01 16.82 19.17
N SER A 33 -8.70 16.71 18.92
CA SER A 33 -8.16 15.84 17.88
C SER A 33 -7.70 14.50 18.45
N ILE A 34 -8.24 13.38 17.97
CA ILE A 34 -7.78 12.04 18.31
C ILE A 34 -6.72 11.60 17.30
N HIS A 35 -5.52 11.30 17.78
CA HIS A 35 -4.43 10.74 16.95
C HIS A 35 -4.32 9.25 17.21
N ILE A 36 -4.72 8.44 16.22
CA ILE A 36 -4.53 6.98 16.25
C ILE A 36 -3.26 6.65 15.47
N ARG A 37 -2.35 5.87 16.07
CA ARG A 37 -1.14 5.36 15.42
C ARG A 37 -1.13 3.83 15.51
N GLY A 38 -0.78 3.19 14.40
CA GLY A 38 -0.54 1.75 14.33
C GLY A 38 0.69 1.48 13.48
N ILE A 39 1.46 0.45 13.84
CA ILE A 39 2.60 -0.03 13.07
C ILE A 39 2.15 -1.28 12.32
N VAL A 40 2.33 -1.29 11.00
CA VAL A 40 2.08 -2.46 10.16
C VAL A 40 3.42 -3.11 9.84
N PRO A 41 3.63 -4.41 10.15
CA PRO A 41 4.86 -5.10 9.78
C PRO A 41 5.14 -5.05 8.28
N THR A 42 6.41 -4.97 7.92
CA THR A 42 6.81 -5.05 6.51
C THR A 42 6.71 -6.50 6.04
N ILE A 43 5.86 -6.75 5.05
CA ILE A 43 5.64 -8.06 4.44
C ILE A 43 6.13 -7.99 3.00
N CYS A 44 7.09 -8.85 2.67
CA CYS A 44 7.53 -9.11 1.30
C CYS A 44 7.55 -10.63 1.08
N ASN A 45 6.58 -11.13 0.31
CA ASN A 45 6.49 -12.54 -0.04
C ASN A 45 6.36 -12.70 -1.55
N VAL A 46 7.20 -13.57 -2.10
CA VAL A 46 7.10 -14.01 -3.49
C VAL A 46 7.13 -15.52 -3.50
N ARG A 47 6.21 -16.12 -4.26
CA ARG A 47 6.09 -17.57 -4.36
C ARG A 47 5.58 -18.00 -5.73
N PHE A 48 5.97 -19.21 -6.12
CA PHE A 48 5.40 -19.90 -7.27
C PHE A 48 4.26 -20.82 -6.83
N GLY A 49 3.17 -20.83 -7.58
CA GLY A 49 1.96 -21.58 -7.26
C GLY A 49 1.90 -22.99 -7.85
N GLY A 50 2.91 -23.43 -8.60
CA GLY A 50 2.98 -24.76 -9.19
C GLY A 50 4.10 -25.61 -8.58
N ALA A 51 3.94 -26.94 -8.62
CA ALA A 51 5.09 -27.82 -8.52
C ALA A 51 5.97 -27.55 -9.75
N ILE A 52 7.25 -27.24 -9.53
CA ILE A 52 8.25 -27.09 -10.59
C ILE A 52 8.46 -28.49 -11.17
N ALA A 53 7.66 -28.87 -12.16
CA ALA A 53 7.55 -30.28 -12.53
C ALA A 53 7.42 -30.54 -14.04
N ASN A 54 7.17 -29.53 -14.87
CA ASN A 54 6.95 -29.76 -16.29
C ASN A 54 7.92 -28.92 -17.12
N VAL A 55 8.89 -29.59 -17.72
CA VAL A 55 9.57 -29.10 -18.91
C VAL A 55 8.61 -29.31 -20.07
N GLU A 56 8.07 -28.22 -20.60
CA GLU A 56 7.21 -28.23 -21.78
C GLU A 56 8.04 -27.72 -22.96
N GLY A 57 8.65 -28.66 -23.69
CA GLY A 57 9.56 -28.33 -24.79
C GLY A 57 10.80 -27.60 -24.28
N ASN A 58 10.92 -26.31 -24.61
CA ASN A 58 12.07 -25.47 -24.28
C ASN A 58 11.80 -24.49 -23.11
N ALA A 59 10.82 -24.81 -22.27
CA ALA A 59 10.43 -23.97 -21.14
C ALA A 59 10.16 -24.79 -19.88
N ILE A 60 10.56 -24.26 -18.73
CA ILE A 60 10.20 -24.75 -17.40
C ILE A 60 9.04 -23.90 -16.91
N ASN A 61 7.86 -24.50 -16.79
CA ASN A 61 6.67 -23.80 -16.31
C ASN A 61 6.72 -23.71 -14.77
N LEU A 62 6.71 -22.48 -14.24
CA LEU A 62 6.72 -22.22 -12.79
C LEU A 62 5.31 -21.94 -12.24
N GLY A 63 4.30 -22.00 -13.10
CA GLY A 63 2.92 -21.68 -12.79
C GLY A 63 2.72 -20.19 -12.52
N MET A 64 1.88 -19.87 -11.53
CA MET A 64 1.59 -18.49 -11.16
C MET A 64 2.61 -17.98 -10.14
N MET A 65 3.37 -16.95 -10.47
CA MET A 65 4.12 -16.17 -9.50
C MET A 65 3.19 -15.19 -8.80
N THR A 66 3.08 -15.30 -7.48
CA THR A 66 2.35 -14.35 -6.64
C THR A 66 3.36 -13.48 -5.89
N GLN A 67 3.20 -12.17 -5.99
CA GLN A 67 4.01 -11.18 -5.30
C GLN A 67 3.13 -10.37 -4.35
N MET A 68 3.59 -10.17 -3.13
CA MET A 68 2.96 -9.31 -2.15
C MET A 68 4.03 -8.62 -1.31
N CYS A 69 4.32 -7.36 -1.66
CA CYS A 69 5.31 -6.54 -0.98
C CYS A 69 4.69 -5.19 -0.62
N ASN A 70 4.65 -4.84 0.67
CA ASN A 70 4.08 -3.58 1.17
C ASN A 70 5.12 -2.51 1.53
N ASP A 71 6.41 -2.74 1.26
CA ASP A 71 7.47 -1.78 1.56
C ASP A 71 7.36 -0.55 0.64
N ALA A 72 7.30 0.64 1.25
CA ALA A 72 7.14 1.90 0.56
C ALA A 72 8.37 2.32 -0.27
N ALA A 73 9.57 1.88 0.12
CA ALA A 73 10.80 2.06 -0.65
C ALA A 73 10.95 1.00 -1.76
N GLY A 74 10.03 0.04 -1.83
CA GLY A 74 10.04 -1.06 -2.79
C GLY A 74 10.88 -2.24 -2.33
N TYR A 75 11.22 -3.12 -3.27
CA TYR A 75 11.84 -4.41 -2.99
C TYR A 75 12.66 -4.92 -4.18
N LYS A 76 13.52 -5.89 -3.89
CA LYS A 76 14.21 -6.71 -4.89
C LYS A 76 13.74 -8.15 -4.79
N VAL A 77 13.76 -8.86 -5.91
CA VAL A 77 13.56 -10.31 -5.94
C VAL A 77 14.73 -10.94 -6.65
N VAL A 78 15.39 -11.83 -5.94
CA VAL A 78 16.52 -12.62 -6.42
C VAL A 78 16.03 -14.03 -6.68
N LEU A 79 16.27 -14.51 -7.89
CA LEU A 79 16.05 -15.89 -8.29
C LEU A 79 17.38 -16.61 -8.27
N HIS A 80 17.44 -17.69 -7.49
CA HIS A 80 18.56 -18.61 -7.48
C HIS A 80 18.20 -19.85 -8.29
N THR A 81 19.02 -20.17 -9.26
CA THR A 81 18.86 -21.35 -10.13
C THR A 81 20.10 -22.23 -10.06
N PRO A 82 20.00 -23.51 -10.45
CA PRO A 82 21.19 -24.32 -10.68
C PRO A 82 22.11 -23.67 -11.70
N ALA A 83 23.42 -23.86 -11.54
CA ALA A 83 24.39 -23.45 -12.55
C ALA A 83 24.19 -24.24 -13.84
N GLY A 84 24.56 -23.66 -14.98
CA GLY A 84 24.52 -24.32 -16.29
C GLY A 84 23.25 -24.12 -17.11
N LEU A 85 22.37 -23.19 -16.71
CA LEU A 85 21.26 -22.72 -17.55
C LEU A 85 21.75 -21.63 -18.52
N ASN A 86 22.44 -22.03 -19.59
CA ASN A 86 23.09 -21.07 -20.48
C ASN A 86 22.06 -20.42 -21.40
N ASN A 87 22.13 -19.10 -21.56
CA ASN A 87 21.16 -18.33 -22.36
C ASN A 87 19.69 -18.50 -21.93
N ALA A 88 19.44 -19.01 -20.71
CA ALA A 88 18.10 -19.12 -20.18
C ALA A 88 17.54 -17.74 -19.82
N THR A 89 16.22 -17.57 -19.96
CA THR A 89 15.53 -16.31 -19.68
C THR A 89 14.37 -16.58 -18.74
N PHE A 90 14.34 -15.89 -17.59
CA PHE A 90 13.15 -15.81 -16.76
C PHE A 90 12.12 -14.90 -17.40
N VAL A 91 10.89 -15.38 -17.52
CA VAL A 91 9.78 -14.65 -18.11
C VAL A 91 8.65 -14.57 -17.11
N TYR A 92 8.14 -13.36 -16.86
CA TYR A 92 6.90 -13.18 -16.09
C TYR A 92 6.05 -12.08 -16.74
N GLY A 93 4.87 -12.44 -17.22
CA GLY A 93 4.06 -11.52 -18.02
C GLY A 93 4.80 -11.08 -19.28
N THR A 94 5.03 -9.77 -19.44
CA THR A 94 5.80 -9.21 -20.57
C THR A 94 7.28 -9.02 -20.28
N MET A 95 7.70 -9.25 -19.03
CA MET A 95 9.08 -9.03 -18.59
C MET A 95 9.93 -10.25 -18.94
N ARG A 96 11.15 -9.98 -19.42
CA ARG A 96 12.13 -10.98 -19.82
C ARG A 96 13.47 -10.61 -19.21
N VAL A 97 14.02 -11.49 -18.38
CA VAL A 97 15.27 -11.28 -17.64
C VAL A 97 16.22 -12.43 -17.97
N PRO A 98 17.33 -12.19 -18.67
CA PRO A 98 18.37 -13.20 -18.87
C PRO A 98 18.87 -13.71 -17.52
N LEU A 99 18.94 -15.02 -17.36
CA LEU A 99 19.50 -15.64 -16.16
C LEU A 99 21.03 -15.55 -16.20
N SER A 100 21.61 -15.23 -15.05
CA SER A 100 23.05 -15.27 -14.84
C SER A 100 23.55 -16.71 -14.87
N GLU A 101 24.69 -16.93 -15.54
CA GLU A 101 25.41 -18.21 -15.52
C GLU A 101 25.88 -18.59 -14.10
N SER A 102 26.02 -17.62 -13.20
CA SER A 102 26.39 -17.85 -11.80
C SER A 102 25.27 -18.49 -10.96
N GLY A 103 24.04 -18.56 -11.49
CA GLY A 103 22.87 -19.10 -10.77
C GLY A 103 22.20 -18.11 -9.82
N GLU A 104 22.55 -16.83 -9.84
CA GLU A 104 21.89 -15.79 -9.04
C GLU A 104 21.52 -14.61 -9.94
N THR A 105 20.22 -14.27 -10.00
CA THR A 105 19.70 -13.23 -10.89
C THR A 105 18.69 -12.35 -10.18
N VAL A 106 18.88 -11.02 -10.23
CA VAL A 106 17.84 -10.07 -9.81
C VAL A 106 16.77 -10.01 -10.89
N ILE A 107 15.59 -10.56 -10.61
CA ILE A 107 14.48 -10.65 -11.58
C ILE A 107 13.47 -9.50 -11.44
N ILE A 108 13.42 -8.87 -10.27
CA ILE A 108 12.59 -7.70 -10.00
C ILE A 108 13.39 -6.72 -9.14
N ASP A 109 13.40 -5.45 -9.53
CA ASP A 109 13.94 -4.36 -8.74
C ASP A 109 12.99 -3.16 -8.90
N THR A 110 12.19 -2.87 -7.88
CA THR A 110 11.17 -1.82 -7.93
C THR A 110 11.27 -0.88 -6.73
N ASN A 111 10.86 0.37 -6.92
CA ASN A 111 10.86 1.43 -5.91
C ASN A 111 9.45 1.70 -5.36
N SER A 112 8.53 0.74 -5.50
CA SER A 112 7.15 0.85 -5.01
C SER A 112 6.65 -0.48 -4.45
N PRO A 113 5.67 -0.44 -3.53
CA PRO A 113 4.93 -1.63 -3.13
C PRO A 113 4.18 -2.21 -4.34
N ASN A 114 3.92 -3.50 -4.30
CA ASN A 114 3.22 -4.19 -5.37
C ASN A 114 2.49 -5.44 -4.89
N TRP A 115 1.33 -5.69 -5.49
CA TRP A 115 0.65 -6.97 -5.44
C TRP A 115 0.37 -7.41 -6.87
N SER A 116 0.79 -8.63 -7.21
CA SER A 116 0.52 -9.18 -8.53
C SER A 116 0.45 -10.70 -8.51
N ARG A 117 -0.24 -11.23 -9.52
CA ARG A 117 -0.31 -12.65 -9.80
C ARG A 117 -0.17 -12.86 -11.30
N THR A 118 0.97 -13.39 -11.72
CA THR A 118 1.35 -13.42 -13.14
C THR A 118 1.96 -14.79 -13.47
N PRO A 119 1.64 -15.38 -14.64
CA PRO A 119 2.34 -16.58 -15.09
C PRO A 119 3.85 -16.33 -15.17
N ALA A 120 4.63 -17.33 -14.76
CA ALA A 120 6.08 -17.29 -14.83
C ALA A 120 6.64 -18.59 -15.41
N GLU A 121 7.70 -18.47 -16.18
CA GLU A 121 8.42 -19.58 -16.79
C GLU A 121 9.91 -19.25 -16.92
N ILE A 122 10.73 -20.29 -17.09
CA ILE A 122 12.11 -20.14 -17.55
C ILE A 122 12.17 -20.69 -18.96
N GLN A 123 12.48 -19.85 -19.94
CA GLN A 123 12.75 -20.29 -21.31
C GLN A 123 14.22 -20.69 -21.41
N LEU A 124 14.49 -21.91 -21.87
CA LEU A 124 15.83 -22.48 -21.99
C LEU A 124 16.52 -21.99 -23.28
N GLY A 125 17.85 -21.98 -23.30
CA GLY A 125 18.62 -21.51 -24.47
C GLY A 125 18.72 -22.53 -25.61
N GLY A 126 18.34 -23.79 -25.35
CA GLY A 126 18.41 -24.91 -26.27
C GLY A 126 17.97 -26.21 -25.61
N SER A 127 18.35 -27.36 -26.16
CA SER A 127 18.02 -28.69 -25.63
C SER A 127 18.86 -29.05 -24.40
N GLU A 128 18.89 -28.16 -23.41
CA GLU A 128 19.58 -28.38 -22.14
C GLU A 128 18.77 -29.39 -21.31
N GLU A 129 19.42 -30.48 -20.93
CA GLU A 129 18.85 -31.46 -20.02
C GLU A 129 18.83 -30.85 -18.62
N LEU A 130 17.66 -30.79 -17.99
CA LEU A 130 17.59 -30.28 -16.62
C LEU A 130 18.37 -31.22 -15.68
N PRO A 131 19.07 -30.68 -14.67
CA PRO A 131 19.64 -31.51 -13.62
C PRO A 131 18.56 -32.36 -12.96
N ASP A 132 18.90 -33.61 -12.62
CA ASP A 132 18.00 -34.55 -11.91
C ASP A 132 17.43 -33.98 -10.60
N ASN A 133 18.08 -32.95 -10.04
CA ASN A 133 17.65 -32.20 -8.86
C ASN A 133 17.49 -30.71 -9.17
N PHE A 134 16.68 -30.38 -10.17
CA PHE A 134 16.35 -28.99 -10.47
C PHE A 134 15.57 -28.35 -9.30
N ALA A 135 16.29 -27.62 -8.46
CA ALA A 135 15.72 -26.81 -7.40
C ALA A 135 16.06 -25.34 -7.67
N LEU A 136 15.04 -24.50 -7.65
CA LEU A 136 15.20 -23.05 -7.64
C LEU A 136 14.75 -22.50 -6.28
N HIS A 137 15.34 -21.38 -5.91
CA HIS A 137 14.95 -20.63 -4.72
C HIS A 137 14.64 -19.20 -5.11
N ILE A 138 13.66 -18.59 -4.44
CA ILE A 138 13.28 -17.19 -4.65
C ILE A 138 13.33 -16.45 -3.33
N GLN A 139 14.03 -15.33 -3.34
CA GLN A 139 14.21 -14.48 -2.17
C GLN A 139 13.70 -13.08 -2.50
N ALA A 140 12.85 -12.54 -1.63
CA ALA A 140 12.33 -11.18 -1.74
C ALA A 140 12.92 -10.33 -0.61
N GLU A 141 13.50 -9.19 -0.96
CA GLU A 141 14.19 -8.31 -0.03
C GLU A 141 13.56 -6.91 -0.05
N PRO A 142 12.91 -6.48 1.05
CA PRO A 142 12.47 -5.09 1.19
C PRO A 142 13.68 -4.14 1.18
N LYS A 143 13.52 -2.96 0.57
CA LYS A 143 14.56 -1.92 0.54
C LYS A 143 14.49 -0.97 1.73
N GLY A 144 13.31 -0.84 2.34
CA GLY A 144 13.03 0.10 3.40
C GLY A 144 13.28 -0.48 4.79
N THR A 145 12.75 0.21 5.79
CA THR A 145 12.81 -0.26 7.17
C THR A 145 11.88 -1.47 7.35
N ILE A 146 12.42 -2.52 7.95
CA ILE A 146 11.67 -3.70 8.37
C ILE A 146 11.19 -3.46 9.80
N TYR A 147 9.87 -3.52 10.00
CA TYR A 147 9.21 -3.37 11.30
C TYR A 147 8.66 -4.70 11.82
#